data_AF-A0A3M1PQN1-F1
#
_entry.id   AF-A0A3M1PQN1-F1
#
_cell.length_a   1.000
_cell.length_b   1.000
_cell.length_c   1.000
_cell.angle_alpha   90.00
_cell.angle_beta   90.00
_cell.angle_gamma   90.00
#
_symmetry.space_group_name_H-M   'P 1'
#
loop_
_entity.id
_entity.type
_entity.pdbx_description
1 polymer ?
#
loop_
_entity_poly.entity_id
_entity_poly.type
_entity_poly.pdbx_seq_one_letter_code
_entity_poly.pdbx_strand_id
1 'polypeptide(L)'
;MPFTLYTSNRLEILSQQLATVLRQPVGGALEPEVVVVQSRGMERWISLELARQLGISANVLFPFPNAFVQDIARRILGETAAPGSSAGGGKPDTEVDPAIFEPRILTWRIVKMLPDLLSRPAFVQLRTYLQEPGRDLKRLQLANRIADLFDQYLLYRPEMIFAWERGKEDHWQAQLWREIARGAETLHRAALGKRLVDALKTATRPDLPRRINVFGISSLPEFHLAVFDALARHVQVNFFLMNPCQEYWGDILSKKEKRRAARGQLSMDFSESYLQEGNPLLSSLAELGRDFFELLEGFDYQQATAFHEPEETSLLGCVQADILHLRNRAKDGQPKQEIPADDRSIQIHACHSARREIEVLYDHLLHLFQTRGDIKPGDILVMMPDVEPYVPFIQAVFDLPPDDPRRIPYSIADRSYGRENELIETFFAILNLPNSRFIPA
;
A
#
# COMPACT_ATOMS: atom_id res chain seq x y z
N MET A 1 8.67 -12.46 -22.63
CA MET A 1 10.01 -12.43 -22.01
C MET A 1 9.80 -12.37 -20.50
N PRO A 2 10.73 -12.84 -19.66
CA PRO A 2 10.63 -12.60 -18.22
C PRO A 2 10.61 -11.08 -17.96
N PHE A 3 9.94 -10.65 -16.90
CA PHE A 3 10.05 -9.25 -16.47
C PHE A 3 11.42 -8.99 -15.83
N THR A 4 11.83 -7.73 -15.77
CA THR A 4 13.10 -7.35 -15.13
C THR A 4 12.83 -6.84 -13.71
N LEU A 5 13.53 -7.39 -12.73
CA LEU A 5 13.46 -6.99 -11.33
C LEU A 5 14.74 -6.22 -10.93
N TYR A 6 14.58 -4.94 -10.64
CA TYR A 6 15.59 -4.05 -10.08
C TYR A 6 15.44 -3.98 -8.57
N THR A 7 16.51 -4.29 -7.82
CA THR A 7 16.49 -4.21 -6.34
C THR A 7 17.63 -3.36 -5.80
N SER A 8 17.32 -2.57 -4.76
CA SER A 8 18.30 -1.76 -4.02
C SER A 8 17.80 -1.48 -2.61
N ASN A 9 18.72 -1.19 -1.69
CA ASN A 9 18.40 -0.67 -0.36
C ASN A 9 18.16 0.85 -0.34
N ARG A 10 18.21 1.53 -1.49
CA ARG A 10 17.94 2.97 -1.63
C ARG A 10 17.01 3.26 -2.80
N LEU A 11 15.94 4.03 -2.55
CA LEU A 11 15.00 4.44 -3.59
C LEU A 11 15.67 5.36 -4.62
N GLU A 12 16.65 6.16 -4.21
CA GLU A 12 17.41 7.07 -5.07
C GLU A 12 18.18 6.33 -6.16
N ILE A 13 18.69 5.12 -5.85
CA ILE A 13 19.37 4.28 -6.84
C ILE A 13 18.35 3.69 -7.81
N LEU A 14 17.21 3.22 -7.30
CA LEU A 14 16.13 2.72 -8.14
C LEU A 14 15.59 3.79 -9.08
N SER A 15 15.45 5.05 -8.61
CA SER A 15 15.00 6.16 -9.46
C SER A 15 16.02 6.48 -10.56
N GLN A 16 17.32 6.35 -10.27
CA GLN A 16 18.39 6.45 -11.27
C GLN A 16 18.35 5.34 -12.32
N GLN A 17 18.07 4.11 -11.89
CA GLN A 17 17.87 2.99 -12.80
C GLN A 17 16.64 3.21 -13.67
N LEU A 18 15.53 3.67 -13.09
CA LEU A 18 14.34 4.04 -13.86
C LEU A 18 14.66 5.14 -14.87
N ALA A 19 15.31 6.22 -14.48
CA ALA A 19 15.69 7.30 -15.39
C ALA A 19 16.58 6.78 -16.54
N THR A 20 17.50 5.85 -16.25
CA THR A 20 18.36 5.23 -17.26
C THR A 20 17.53 4.40 -18.26
N VAL A 21 16.55 3.64 -17.78
CA VAL A 21 15.59 2.91 -18.62
C VAL A 21 14.79 3.89 -19.49
N LEU A 22 14.31 4.99 -18.91
CA LEU A 22 13.52 6.01 -19.62
C LEU A 22 14.32 6.80 -20.68
N ARG A 23 15.65 6.90 -20.55
CA ARG A 23 16.51 7.52 -21.60
C ARG A 23 16.47 6.78 -22.93
N GLN A 24 16.13 5.49 -22.93
CA GLN A 24 15.93 4.73 -24.14
C GLN A 24 14.45 4.86 -24.58
N PRO A 25 14.16 5.61 -25.67
CA PRO A 25 12.80 5.79 -26.14
C PRO A 25 12.30 4.48 -26.76
N VAL A 26 11.22 3.95 -26.22
CA VAL A 26 10.57 2.73 -26.74
C VAL A 26 9.41 3.05 -27.67
N GLY A 27 8.87 4.27 -27.63
CA GLY A 27 7.59 4.69 -28.22
C GLY A 27 7.63 5.89 -29.16
N GLY A 28 6.44 6.32 -29.59
CA GLY A 28 6.28 7.59 -30.29
C GLY A 28 6.48 8.79 -29.34
N ALA A 29 6.82 9.97 -29.89
CA ALA A 29 7.15 11.15 -29.08
C ALA A 29 6.04 11.65 -28.14
N LEU A 30 4.78 11.26 -28.38
CA LEU A 30 3.61 11.63 -27.58
C LEU A 30 3.03 10.44 -26.79
N GLU A 31 3.64 9.27 -26.89
CA GLU A 31 3.21 8.09 -26.13
C GLU A 31 3.61 8.28 -24.66
N PRO A 32 2.66 8.15 -23.71
CA PRO A 32 2.98 8.36 -22.30
C PRO A 32 3.80 7.20 -21.75
N GLU A 33 4.75 7.51 -20.87
CA GLU A 33 5.42 6.50 -20.05
C GLU A 33 4.51 6.06 -18.91
N VAL A 34 4.49 4.77 -18.59
CA VAL A 34 3.65 4.23 -17.51
C VAL A 34 4.53 3.82 -16.33
N VAL A 35 4.26 4.42 -15.17
CA VAL A 35 4.91 4.12 -13.90
C VAL A 35 3.84 3.82 -12.85
N VAL A 36 3.56 2.54 -12.61
CA VAL A 36 2.61 2.09 -11.59
C VAL A 36 3.19 2.34 -10.20
N VAL A 37 2.44 3.05 -9.35
CA VAL A 37 2.82 3.42 -7.98
C VAL A 37 1.69 3.11 -6.99
N GLN A 38 1.99 3.05 -5.69
CA GLN A 38 0.99 2.77 -4.64
C GLN A 38 0.51 3.98 -3.84
N SER A 39 1.12 5.15 -4.03
CA SER A 39 0.72 6.36 -3.31
C SER A 39 0.96 7.62 -4.13
N ARG A 40 0.16 8.66 -3.85
CA ARG A 40 0.37 10.00 -4.43
C ARG A 40 1.69 10.63 -3.99
N GLY A 41 2.17 10.28 -2.78
CA GLY A 41 3.48 10.69 -2.31
C GLY A 41 4.59 10.15 -3.20
N MET A 42 4.51 8.86 -3.57
CA MET A 42 5.46 8.23 -4.47
C MET A 42 5.39 8.82 -5.88
N GLU A 43 4.19 9.05 -6.43
CA GLU A 43 3.97 9.76 -7.70
C GLU A 43 4.70 11.12 -7.71
N ARG A 44 4.46 11.94 -6.68
CA ARG A 44 5.08 13.26 -6.59
C ARG A 44 6.60 13.17 -6.46
N TRP A 45 7.08 12.29 -5.59
CA TRP A 45 8.51 12.10 -5.36
C TRP A 45 9.21 11.66 -6.65
N ILE A 46 8.69 10.63 -7.33
CA ILE A 46 9.33 10.13 -8.54
C ILE A 46 9.26 11.12 -9.70
N SER A 47 8.17 11.88 -9.83
CA SER A 47 8.08 12.92 -10.85
C SER A 47 9.16 13.99 -10.64
N LEU A 48 9.44 14.38 -9.39
CA LEU A 48 10.52 15.30 -9.06
C LEU A 48 11.91 14.69 -9.27
N GLU A 49 12.12 13.43 -8.90
CA GLU A 49 13.39 12.72 -9.13
C GLU A 49 13.71 12.57 -10.62
N LEU A 50 12.72 12.17 -11.42
CA LEU A 50 12.87 12.07 -12.87
C LEU A 50 13.17 13.44 -13.48
N ALA A 51 12.48 14.50 -13.05
CA ALA A 51 12.76 15.85 -13.50
C ALA A 51 14.19 16.30 -13.14
N ARG A 52 14.69 15.94 -11.94
CA ARG A 52 16.07 16.26 -11.54
C ARG A 52 17.12 15.54 -12.39
N GLN A 53 16.86 14.29 -12.79
CA GLN A 53 17.84 13.45 -13.48
C GLN A 53 17.77 13.53 -15.02
N LEU A 54 16.59 13.82 -15.56
CA LEU A 54 16.33 13.94 -17.01
C LEU A 54 16.15 15.40 -17.46
N GLY A 55 16.08 16.35 -16.52
CA GLY A 55 15.82 17.77 -16.76
C GLY A 55 14.33 18.14 -16.82
N ILE A 56 13.47 17.17 -17.16
CA ILE A 56 12.01 17.33 -17.20
C ILE A 56 11.32 16.00 -16.91
N SER A 57 10.17 16.05 -16.23
CA SER A 57 9.22 14.93 -16.10
C SER A 57 7.89 15.38 -16.69
N ALA A 58 7.52 14.82 -17.84
CA ALA A 58 6.31 15.16 -18.57
C ALA A 58 5.75 13.93 -19.30
N ASN A 59 4.44 13.90 -19.51
CA ASN A 59 3.74 12.80 -20.18
C ASN A 59 3.98 11.42 -19.52
N VAL A 60 4.05 11.38 -18.18
CA VAL A 60 4.15 10.14 -17.40
C VAL A 60 2.82 9.89 -16.69
N LEU A 61 2.28 8.68 -16.85
CA LEU A 61 1.08 8.23 -16.17
C LEU A 61 1.46 7.44 -14.92
N PHE A 62 0.82 7.79 -13.80
CA PHE A 62 1.04 7.15 -12.49
C PHE A 62 -0.20 6.40 -11.98
N PRO A 63 -0.68 5.37 -12.71
CA PRO A 63 -1.85 4.63 -12.26
C PRO A 63 -1.53 3.77 -11.03
N PHE A 64 -2.54 3.56 -10.18
CA PHE A 64 -2.43 2.58 -9.10
C PHE A 64 -2.64 1.15 -9.64
N PRO A 65 -2.10 0.10 -9.00
CA PRO A 65 -2.12 -1.27 -9.53
C PRO A 65 -3.50 -1.75 -9.97
N ASN A 66 -4.51 -1.55 -9.13
CA ASN A 66 -5.89 -1.95 -9.43
C ASN A 66 -6.46 -1.22 -10.65
N ALA A 67 -6.29 0.11 -10.69
CA ALA A 67 -6.78 0.93 -11.81
C ALA A 67 -6.05 0.59 -13.11
N PHE A 68 -4.75 0.28 -13.02
CA PHE A 68 -3.95 -0.17 -14.16
C PHE A 68 -4.44 -1.51 -14.70
N VAL A 69 -4.58 -2.53 -13.86
CA VAL A 69 -5.07 -3.86 -14.28
C VAL A 69 -6.47 -3.76 -14.89
N GLN A 70 -7.35 -2.94 -14.33
CA GLN A 70 -8.67 -2.67 -14.90
C GLN A 70 -8.58 -1.98 -16.27
N ASP A 71 -7.70 -1.00 -16.45
CA ASP A 71 -7.50 -0.35 -17.75
C ASP A 71 -7.07 -1.35 -18.82
N ILE A 72 -6.11 -2.20 -18.49
CA ILE A 72 -5.62 -3.26 -19.38
C ILE A 72 -6.72 -4.28 -19.68
N ALA A 73 -7.50 -4.69 -18.67
CA ALA A 73 -8.64 -5.58 -18.86
C ALA A 73 -9.65 -5.02 -19.86
N ARG A 74 -9.97 -3.72 -19.77
CA ARG A 74 -10.90 -3.05 -20.71
C ARG A 74 -10.38 -3.08 -22.15
N ARG A 75 -9.10 -2.77 -22.36
CA ARG A 75 -8.49 -2.75 -23.71
C ARG A 75 -8.49 -4.14 -24.37
N ILE A 76 -8.25 -5.19 -23.60
CA ILE A 76 -8.08 -6.56 -24.13
C ILE A 76 -9.41 -7.30 -24.23
N LEU A 77 -10.25 -7.22 -23.20
CA LEU A 77 -11.51 -7.96 -23.14
C LEU A 77 -12.66 -7.23 -23.84
N GLY A 78 -12.46 -5.96 -24.25
CA GLY A 78 -13.47 -5.16 -24.95
C GLY A 78 -14.64 -4.73 -24.07
N GLU A 79 -14.54 -4.89 -22.75
CA GLU A 79 -15.61 -4.58 -21.82
C GLU A 79 -15.65 -3.07 -21.51
N THR A 80 -16.67 -2.40 -22.03
CA THR A 80 -17.03 -1.03 -21.65
C THR A 80 -17.53 -1.01 -20.21
N ALA A 81 -16.64 -0.78 -19.24
CA ALA A 81 -17.05 -0.28 -17.92
C ALA A 81 -15.84 0.29 -17.15
N ALA A 82 -15.71 1.61 -17.15
CA ALA A 82 -15.16 2.27 -15.97
C ALA A 82 -16.33 2.60 -15.04
N PRO A 83 -16.23 2.29 -13.75
CA PRO A 83 -16.97 3.00 -12.74
C PRO A 83 -16.44 4.43 -12.64
N GLY A 84 -17.32 5.42 -12.72
CA GLY A 84 -17.01 6.81 -12.36
C GLY A 84 -16.88 7.85 -13.49
N SER A 85 -16.92 7.47 -14.78
CA SER A 85 -17.11 8.47 -15.86
C SER A 85 -18.56 8.49 -16.31
N SER A 86 -19.45 9.10 -15.52
CA SER A 86 -20.77 9.53 -15.97
C SER A 86 -20.62 10.66 -17.00
N ALA A 87 -20.36 10.29 -18.24
CA ALA A 87 -20.51 11.16 -19.40
C ALA A 87 -21.25 10.42 -20.52
N GLY A 88 -22.58 10.40 -20.41
CA GLY A 88 -23.48 10.63 -21.55
C GLY A 88 -23.49 9.66 -22.75
N GLY A 89 -23.18 8.38 -22.58
CA GLY A 89 -23.39 7.37 -23.62
C GLY A 89 -24.32 6.26 -23.12
N GLY A 90 -25.55 6.19 -23.65
CA GLY A 90 -26.53 5.18 -23.26
C GLY A 90 -26.02 3.76 -23.51
N LYS A 91 -25.80 3.00 -22.43
CA LYS A 91 -25.67 1.54 -22.49
C LYS A 91 -27.04 0.91 -22.73
N PRO A 92 -27.14 -0.21 -23.48
CA PRO A 92 -28.38 -0.98 -23.55
C PRO A 92 -28.78 -1.48 -22.16
N ASP A 93 -30.08 -1.42 -21.84
CA ASP A 93 -30.67 -1.74 -20.52
C ASP A 93 -30.45 -3.18 -20.00
N THR A 94 -29.68 -3.99 -20.73
CA THR A 94 -29.51 -5.44 -20.50
C THR A 94 -28.11 -5.84 -20.01
N GLU A 95 -27.13 -4.93 -20.01
CA GLU A 95 -25.79 -5.22 -19.49
C GLU A 95 -25.65 -4.84 -18.02
N VAL A 96 -25.30 -5.82 -17.17
CA VAL A 96 -25.01 -5.58 -15.76
C VAL A 96 -23.72 -4.76 -15.65
N ASP A 97 -23.80 -3.60 -15.00
CA ASP A 97 -22.64 -2.74 -14.78
C ASP A 97 -21.61 -3.40 -13.84
N PRO A 98 -20.34 -3.62 -14.25
CA PRO A 98 -19.28 -4.12 -13.37
C PRO A 98 -19.07 -3.31 -12.09
N ALA A 99 -19.52 -2.04 -12.06
CA ALA A 99 -19.50 -1.21 -10.86
C ALA A 99 -20.29 -1.81 -9.68
N ILE A 100 -21.12 -2.83 -9.90
CA ILE A 100 -21.88 -3.50 -8.84
C ILE A 100 -21.02 -4.14 -7.74
N PHE A 101 -19.75 -4.43 -8.03
CA PHE A 101 -18.79 -5.00 -7.09
C PHE A 101 -17.94 -3.94 -6.38
N GLU A 102 -18.10 -2.65 -6.71
CA GLU A 102 -17.42 -1.60 -5.97
C GLU A 102 -17.94 -1.53 -4.54
N PRO A 103 -17.06 -1.40 -3.52
CA PRO A 103 -17.48 -1.43 -2.11
C PRO A 103 -18.66 -0.50 -1.80
N ARG A 104 -18.64 0.73 -2.32
CA ARG A 104 -19.70 1.72 -2.10
C ARG A 104 -21.06 1.29 -2.66
N ILE A 105 -21.09 0.73 -3.87
CA ILE A 105 -22.33 0.25 -4.52
C ILE A 105 -22.77 -1.06 -3.86
N LEU A 106 -21.82 -1.94 -3.59
CA LEU A 106 -22.03 -3.23 -2.94
C LEU A 106 -22.64 -3.07 -1.55
N THR A 107 -22.23 -2.07 -0.77
CA THR A 107 -22.85 -1.71 0.51
C THR A 107 -24.36 -1.53 0.37
N TRP A 108 -24.82 -0.73 -0.61
CA TRP A 108 -26.24 -0.49 -0.83
C TRP A 108 -26.98 -1.73 -1.33
N ARG A 109 -26.36 -2.53 -2.19
CA ARG A 109 -26.91 -3.83 -2.62
C ARG A 109 -27.12 -4.75 -1.43
N ILE A 110 -26.12 -4.87 -0.54
CA ILE A 110 -26.22 -5.68 0.67
C ILE A 110 -27.31 -5.13 1.60
N VAL A 111 -27.40 -3.82 1.82
CA VAL A 111 -28.49 -3.22 2.63
C VAL A 111 -29.88 -3.62 2.11
N LYS A 112 -30.05 -3.64 0.79
CA LYS A 112 -31.30 -4.03 0.12
C LYS A 112 -31.58 -5.54 0.23
N MET A 113 -30.58 -6.38 -0.01
CA MET A 113 -30.74 -7.84 -0.11
C MET A 113 -30.78 -8.54 1.25
N LEU A 114 -30.07 -8.00 2.25
CA LEU A 114 -29.89 -8.65 3.54
C LEU A 114 -31.22 -9.03 4.23
N PRO A 115 -32.26 -8.15 4.28
CA PRO A 115 -33.54 -8.47 4.93
C PRO A 115 -34.18 -9.78 4.44
N ASP A 116 -34.17 -10.03 3.14
CA ASP A 116 -34.77 -11.22 2.54
C ASP A 116 -33.99 -12.50 2.91
N LEU A 117 -32.67 -12.36 3.07
CA LEU A 117 -31.75 -13.45 3.39
C LEU A 117 -31.72 -13.81 4.89
N LEU A 118 -32.13 -12.91 5.79
CA LEU A 118 -32.14 -13.15 7.24
C LEU A 118 -33.07 -14.31 7.68
N SER A 119 -34.02 -14.68 6.83
CA SER A 119 -34.92 -15.82 7.05
C SER A 119 -34.17 -17.17 6.96
N ARG A 120 -33.06 -17.24 6.21
CA ARG A 120 -32.31 -18.47 5.97
C ARG A 120 -31.56 -18.94 7.22
N PRO A 121 -31.41 -20.27 7.46
CA PRO A 121 -30.75 -20.80 8.65
C PRO A 121 -29.31 -20.31 8.84
N ALA A 122 -28.55 -20.15 7.75
CA ALA A 122 -27.15 -19.71 7.80
C ALA A 122 -26.97 -18.30 8.38
N PHE A 123 -28.00 -17.43 8.29
CA PHE A 123 -27.93 -16.02 8.67
C PHE A 123 -28.35 -15.77 10.14
N VAL A 124 -28.48 -16.82 10.96
CA VAL A 124 -28.96 -16.70 12.35
C VAL A 124 -28.19 -15.68 13.18
N GLN A 125 -26.85 -15.63 13.05
CA GLN A 125 -26.00 -14.69 13.78
C GLN A 125 -26.31 -13.23 13.41
N LEU A 126 -26.45 -12.96 12.10
CA LEU A 126 -26.77 -11.62 11.58
C LEU A 126 -28.20 -11.21 11.96
N ARG A 127 -29.14 -12.16 11.94
CA ARG A 127 -30.52 -11.92 12.35
C ARG A 127 -30.58 -11.49 13.82
N THR A 128 -29.89 -12.19 14.71
CA THR A 128 -29.83 -11.84 16.14
C THR A 128 -29.22 -10.44 16.34
N TYR A 129 -28.11 -10.14 15.67
CA TYR A 129 -27.45 -8.84 15.77
C TYR A 129 -28.34 -7.67 15.32
N LEU A 130 -29.16 -7.85 14.27
CA LEU A 130 -30.03 -6.81 13.70
C LEU A 130 -31.39 -6.67 14.41
N GLN A 131 -31.66 -7.41 15.48
CA GLN A 131 -32.89 -7.29 16.26
C GLN A 131 -32.88 -6.12 17.26
N GLU A 132 -31.70 -5.59 17.59
CA GLU A 132 -31.54 -4.48 18.54
C GLU A 132 -31.98 -3.11 17.96
N PRO A 133 -32.30 -2.12 18.82
CA PRO A 133 -32.59 -0.75 18.39
C PRO A 133 -31.42 -0.12 17.59
N GLY A 134 -31.75 0.78 16.66
CA GLY A 134 -30.79 1.33 15.69
C GLY A 134 -30.58 0.44 14.45
N ARG A 135 -31.57 -0.41 14.12
CA ARG A 135 -31.51 -1.43 13.06
C ARG A 135 -30.97 -0.90 11.73
N ASP A 136 -31.39 0.28 11.28
CA ASP A 136 -30.98 0.80 9.98
C ASP A 136 -29.52 1.23 9.94
N LEU A 137 -29.04 1.90 10.99
CA LEU A 137 -27.63 2.29 11.10
C LEU A 137 -26.73 1.04 11.23
N LYS A 138 -27.11 0.08 12.09
CA LYS A 138 -26.38 -1.19 12.24
C LYS A 138 -26.33 -1.97 10.94
N ARG A 139 -27.45 -2.02 10.20
CA ARG A 139 -27.54 -2.68 8.90
C ARG A 139 -26.59 -2.02 7.89
N LEU A 140 -26.56 -0.69 7.83
CA LEU A 140 -25.66 0.05 6.94
C LEU A 140 -24.18 -0.19 7.29
N GLN A 141 -23.82 -0.10 8.58
CA GLN A 141 -22.45 -0.33 9.04
C GLN A 141 -21.98 -1.77 8.76
N LEU A 142 -22.84 -2.75 9.04
CA LEU A 142 -22.59 -4.15 8.76
C LEU A 142 -22.44 -4.40 7.26
N ALA A 143 -23.34 -3.86 6.44
CA ALA A 143 -23.26 -3.97 4.98
C ALA A 143 -21.96 -3.38 4.44
N ASN A 144 -21.52 -2.23 4.97
CA ASN A 144 -20.25 -1.63 4.60
C ASN A 144 -19.07 -2.55 4.96
N ARG A 145 -19.06 -3.09 6.18
CA ARG A 145 -18.00 -4.01 6.60
C ARG A 145 -17.95 -5.28 5.77
N ILE A 146 -19.11 -5.82 5.37
CA ILE A 146 -19.20 -6.98 4.49
C ILE A 146 -18.69 -6.65 3.09
N ALA A 147 -19.10 -5.50 2.52
CA ALA A 147 -18.64 -5.05 1.22
C ALA A 147 -17.10 -4.90 1.18
N ASP A 148 -16.54 -4.26 2.21
CA ASP A 148 -15.08 -4.10 2.37
C ASP A 148 -14.36 -5.46 2.46
N LEU A 149 -14.93 -6.42 3.20
CA LEU A 149 -14.37 -7.77 3.29
C LEU A 149 -14.44 -8.54 1.97
N PHE A 150 -15.54 -8.42 1.22
CA PHE A 150 -15.66 -9.06 -0.09
C PHE A 150 -14.67 -8.47 -1.10
N ASP A 151 -14.45 -7.16 -1.11
CA ASP A 151 -13.41 -6.54 -1.94
C ASP A 151 -12.01 -7.07 -1.57
N GLN A 152 -11.72 -7.23 -0.28
CA GLN A 152 -10.48 -7.87 0.17
C GLN A 152 -10.37 -9.34 -0.27
N TYR A 153 -11.45 -10.13 -0.16
CA TYR A 153 -11.43 -11.53 -0.59
C TYR A 153 -11.19 -11.67 -2.09
N LEU A 154 -11.81 -10.81 -2.90
CA LEU A 154 -11.56 -10.75 -4.34
C LEU A 154 -10.09 -10.50 -4.68
N LEU A 155 -9.37 -9.77 -3.82
CA LEU A 155 -7.98 -9.39 -4.05
C LEU A 155 -6.98 -10.41 -3.49
N TYR A 156 -7.20 -10.87 -2.26
CA TYR A 156 -6.23 -11.67 -1.51
C TYR A 156 -6.58 -13.16 -1.42
N ARG A 157 -7.85 -13.55 -1.66
CA ARG A 157 -8.33 -14.94 -1.56
C ARG A 157 -9.30 -15.29 -2.72
N PRO A 158 -8.94 -15.04 -3.99
CA PRO A 158 -9.85 -15.25 -5.12
C PRO A 158 -10.32 -16.72 -5.25
N GLU A 159 -9.47 -17.69 -4.89
CA GLU A 159 -9.84 -19.12 -4.95
C GLU A 159 -10.98 -19.50 -3.99
N MET A 160 -11.09 -18.82 -2.84
CA MET A 160 -12.19 -18.98 -1.90
C MET A 160 -13.50 -18.49 -2.53
N ILE A 161 -13.47 -17.33 -3.19
CA ILE A 161 -14.63 -16.77 -3.90
C ILE A 161 -15.10 -17.72 -5.02
N PHE A 162 -14.18 -18.22 -5.84
CA PHE A 162 -14.53 -19.21 -6.88
C PHE A 162 -15.05 -20.52 -6.27
N ALA A 163 -14.58 -20.94 -5.10
CA ALA A 163 -15.12 -22.10 -4.38
C ALA A 163 -16.56 -21.86 -3.90
N TRP A 164 -16.84 -20.67 -3.36
CA TRP A 164 -18.19 -20.28 -2.94
C TRP A 164 -19.17 -20.23 -4.10
N GLU A 165 -18.76 -19.73 -5.26
CA GLU A 165 -19.58 -19.70 -6.49
C GLU A 165 -19.93 -21.10 -7.00
N ARG A 166 -19.02 -22.07 -6.83
CA ARG A 166 -19.26 -23.48 -7.13
C ARG A 166 -20.09 -24.20 -6.07
N GLY A 167 -20.52 -23.50 -5.00
CA GLY A 167 -21.34 -24.07 -3.94
C GLY A 167 -20.59 -25.00 -2.98
N LYS A 168 -19.27 -24.88 -2.84
CA LYS A 168 -18.48 -25.74 -1.92
C LYS A 168 -18.74 -25.46 -0.44
N GLU A 169 -19.23 -24.27 -0.11
CA GLU A 169 -19.44 -23.81 1.28
C GLU A 169 -20.82 -23.17 1.45
N ASP A 170 -21.45 -23.39 2.60
CA ASP A 170 -22.86 -23.03 2.87
C ASP A 170 -23.06 -22.06 4.03
N HIS A 171 -22.00 -21.48 4.57
CA HIS A 171 -22.11 -20.41 5.57
C HIS A 171 -22.67 -19.11 4.95
N TRP A 172 -23.09 -18.16 5.80
CA TRP A 172 -23.83 -16.97 5.35
C TRP A 172 -23.06 -16.09 4.36
N GLN A 173 -21.73 -15.94 4.51
CA GLN A 173 -20.92 -15.15 3.57
C GLN A 173 -20.94 -15.75 2.17
N ALA A 174 -20.74 -17.08 2.05
CA ALA A 174 -20.77 -17.77 0.77
C ALA A 174 -22.15 -17.70 0.13
N GLN A 175 -23.23 -17.88 0.90
CA GLN A 175 -24.59 -17.71 0.42
C GLN A 175 -24.87 -16.27 -0.04
N LEU A 176 -24.46 -15.27 0.74
CA LEU A 176 -24.64 -13.86 0.40
C LEU A 176 -23.87 -13.50 -0.88
N TRP A 177 -22.61 -13.96 -1.00
CA TRP A 177 -21.80 -13.76 -2.20
C TRP A 177 -22.48 -14.35 -3.44
N ARG A 178 -22.95 -15.60 -3.36
CA ARG A 178 -23.69 -16.24 -4.47
C ARG A 178 -24.93 -15.45 -4.91
N GLU A 179 -25.65 -14.84 -3.97
CA GLU A 179 -26.80 -14.00 -4.30
C GLU A 179 -26.37 -12.68 -4.97
N ILE A 180 -25.27 -12.07 -4.50
CA ILE A 180 -24.73 -10.83 -5.05
C ILE A 180 -24.21 -11.02 -6.47
N ALA A 181 -23.44 -12.09 -6.67
CA ALA A 181 -22.74 -12.39 -7.92
C ALA A 181 -23.64 -13.03 -8.98
N ARG A 182 -24.86 -13.47 -8.63
CA ARG A 182 -25.78 -14.16 -9.54
C ARG A 182 -25.98 -13.37 -10.83
N GLY A 183 -25.62 -13.98 -11.98
CA GLY A 183 -25.74 -13.38 -13.31
C GLY A 183 -24.66 -12.34 -13.64
N ALA A 184 -23.65 -12.19 -12.78
CA ALA A 184 -22.52 -11.27 -12.92
C ALA A 184 -21.19 -11.89 -12.43
N GLU A 185 -21.13 -13.22 -12.38
CA GLU A 185 -19.99 -14.00 -11.87
C GLU A 185 -18.71 -13.74 -12.69
N THR A 186 -18.83 -13.28 -13.93
CA THR A 186 -17.68 -12.99 -14.79
C THR A 186 -17.16 -11.55 -14.67
N LEU A 187 -17.85 -10.70 -13.92
CA LEU A 187 -17.63 -9.24 -13.88
C LEU A 187 -16.88 -8.75 -12.63
N HIS A 188 -16.76 -9.57 -11.58
CA HIS A 188 -15.97 -9.19 -10.40
C HIS A 188 -14.47 -9.27 -10.71
N ARG A 189 -13.67 -8.50 -9.95
CA ARG A 189 -12.23 -8.30 -10.24
C ARG A 189 -11.43 -9.60 -10.38
N ALA A 190 -11.65 -10.57 -9.49
CA ALA A 190 -10.96 -11.86 -9.56
C ALA A 190 -11.26 -12.61 -10.88
N ALA A 191 -12.52 -12.67 -11.31
CA ALA A 191 -12.90 -13.30 -12.57
C ALA A 191 -12.33 -12.54 -13.77
N LEU A 192 -12.40 -11.19 -13.74
CA LEU A 192 -11.86 -10.34 -14.79
C LEU A 192 -10.37 -10.57 -15.01
N GLY A 193 -9.54 -10.59 -13.95
CA GLY A 193 -8.12 -10.79 -14.20
C GLY A 193 -7.74 -12.23 -14.50
N LYS A 194 -8.50 -13.24 -14.05
CA LYS A 194 -8.31 -14.61 -14.56
C LYS A 194 -8.52 -14.66 -16.08
N ARG A 195 -9.62 -14.08 -16.56
CA ARG A 195 -9.90 -13.95 -17.99
C ARG A 195 -8.84 -13.12 -18.71
N LEU A 196 -8.36 -12.04 -18.09
CA LEU A 196 -7.30 -11.21 -18.63
C LEU A 196 -6.00 -11.99 -18.82
N VAL A 197 -5.56 -12.73 -17.80
CA VAL A 197 -4.36 -13.58 -17.87
C VAL A 197 -4.51 -14.62 -18.98
N ASP A 198 -5.68 -15.26 -19.09
CA ASP A 198 -5.93 -16.26 -20.13
C ASP A 198 -6.00 -15.64 -21.55
N ALA A 199 -6.58 -14.45 -21.68
CA ALA A 199 -6.58 -13.68 -22.93
C ALA A 199 -5.17 -13.25 -23.32
N LEU A 200 -4.36 -12.76 -22.38
CA LEU A 200 -2.96 -12.39 -22.61
C LEU A 200 -2.10 -13.59 -23.05
N LYS A 201 -2.39 -14.81 -22.59
CA LYS A 201 -1.64 -16.00 -23.07
C LYS A 201 -1.86 -16.29 -24.55
N THR A 202 -3.00 -15.89 -25.11
CA THR A 202 -3.42 -16.23 -26.48
C THR A 202 -3.39 -15.05 -27.45
N ALA A 203 -3.37 -13.82 -26.92
CA ALA A 203 -3.29 -12.59 -27.71
C ALA A 203 -1.96 -12.53 -28.48
N THR A 204 -2.01 -12.04 -29.72
CA THR A 204 -0.83 -11.96 -30.60
C THR A 204 -0.22 -10.55 -30.65
N ARG A 205 -1.06 -9.51 -30.59
CA ARG A 205 -0.68 -8.09 -30.52
C ARG A 205 -1.76 -7.27 -29.81
N PRO A 206 -1.91 -7.42 -28.48
CA PRO A 206 -2.85 -6.59 -27.73
C PRO A 206 -2.42 -5.12 -27.75
N ASP A 207 -3.39 -4.20 -27.74
CA ASP A 207 -3.13 -2.76 -27.60
C ASP A 207 -2.67 -2.45 -26.17
N LEU A 208 -1.35 -2.39 -25.99
CA LEU A 208 -0.67 -2.26 -24.71
C LEU A 208 0.37 -1.13 -24.75
N PRO A 209 0.64 -0.48 -23.60
CA PRO A 209 1.78 0.43 -23.50
C PRO A 209 3.09 -0.35 -23.78
N ARG A 210 4.02 0.26 -24.51
CA ARG A 210 5.27 -0.42 -24.90
C ARG A 210 6.15 -0.84 -23.72
N ARG A 211 6.05 -0.12 -22.61
CA ARG A 211 6.76 -0.41 -21.36
C ARG A 211 5.90 -0.08 -20.15
N ILE A 212 6.02 -0.90 -19.11
CA ILE A 212 5.38 -0.73 -17.82
C ILE A 212 6.47 -0.78 -16.75
N ASN A 213 6.54 0.26 -15.93
CA ASN A 213 7.44 0.30 -14.78
C ASN A 213 6.61 0.23 -13.51
N VAL A 214 6.95 -0.62 -12.56
CA VAL A 214 6.30 -0.74 -11.25
C VAL A 214 7.29 -0.25 -10.22
N PHE A 215 6.99 0.83 -9.50
CA PHE A 215 7.97 1.52 -8.68
C PHE A 215 7.55 1.71 -7.22
N GLY A 216 8.43 1.34 -6.30
CA GLY A 216 8.30 1.68 -4.88
C GLY A 216 7.12 0.99 -4.20
N ILE A 217 6.74 -0.19 -4.69
CA ILE A 217 5.66 -1.00 -4.13
C ILE A 217 6.26 -2.06 -3.20
N SER A 218 5.87 -2.04 -1.93
CA SER A 218 6.36 -2.97 -0.91
C SER A 218 5.61 -4.31 -0.86
N SER A 219 4.43 -4.38 -1.48
CA SER A 219 3.66 -5.61 -1.63
C SER A 219 2.64 -5.50 -2.76
N LEU A 220 2.51 -6.54 -3.57
CA LEU A 220 1.42 -6.72 -4.51
C LEU A 220 0.72 -8.05 -4.26
N PRO A 221 -0.61 -8.11 -4.42
CA PRO A 221 -1.34 -9.38 -4.45
C PRO A 221 -0.86 -10.27 -5.60
N GLU A 222 -0.83 -11.58 -5.39
CA GLU A 222 -0.44 -12.60 -6.38
C GLU A 222 -1.14 -12.41 -7.73
N PHE A 223 -2.43 -12.09 -7.68
CA PHE A 223 -3.22 -11.75 -8.85
C PHE A 223 -2.61 -10.64 -9.71
N HIS A 224 -2.09 -9.57 -9.11
CA HIS A 224 -1.45 -8.49 -9.85
C HIS A 224 -0.14 -8.95 -10.49
N LEU A 225 0.68 -9.71 -9.74
CA LEU A 225 1.92 -10.27 -10.26
C LEU A 225 1.66 -11.20 -11.45
N ALA A 226 0.64 -12.06 -11.38
CA ALA A 226 0.24 -12.92 -12.48
C ALA A 226 -0.17 -12.14 -13.73
N VAL A 227 -0.85 -10.99 -13.57
CA VAL A 227 -1.17 -10.10 -14.69
C VAL A 227 0.10 -9.46 -15.27
N PHE A 228 1.00 -8.95 -14.43
CA PHE A 228 2.26 -8.35 -14.89
C PHE A 228 3.18 -9.37 -15.58
N ASP A 229 3.25 -10.61 -15.09
CA ASP A 229 3.95 -11.72 -15.74
C ASP A 229 3.36 -12.03 -17.13
N ALA A 230 2.03 -12.12 -17.21
CA ALA A 230 1.35 -12.32 -18.49
C ALA A 230 1.60 -11.15 -19.46
N LEU A 231 1.70 -9.91 -18.98
CA LEU A 231 2.04 -8.74 -19.77
C LEU A 231 3.50 -8.72 -20.24
N ALA A 232 4.45 -9.23 -19.44
CA ALA A 232 5.87 -9.32 -19.78
C ALA A 232 6.14 -10.18 -21.04
N ARG A 233 5.17 -11.01 -21.42
CA ARG A 233 5.19 -11.77 -22.69
C ARG A 233 5.08 -10.87 -23.92
N HIS A 234 4.45 -9.70 -23.79
CA HIS A 234 4.11 -8.79 -24.89
C HIS A 234 4.88 -7.48 -24.86
N VAL A 235 5.16 -6.96 -23.66
CA VAL A 235 5.75 -5.64 -23.47
C VAL A 235 6.86 -5.69 -22.41
N GLN A 236 7.71 -4.67 -22.37
CA GLN A 236 8.74 -4.59 -21.33
C GLN A 236 8.08 -4.29 -19.98
N VAL A 237 8.28 -5.15 -18.98
CA VAL A 237 7.81 -4.93 -17.61
C VAL A 237 9.02 -4.87 -16.69
N ASN A 238 9.16 -3.77 -15.95
CA ASN A 238 10.26 -3.54 -15.01
C ASN A 238 9.70 -3.30 -13.61
N PHE A 239 10.17 -4.05 -12.62
CA PHE A 239 9.89 -3.83 -11.20
C PHE A 239 11.08 -3.14 -10.53
N PHE A 240 10.84 -2.07 -9.79
CA PHE A 240 11.85 -1.35 -9.02
C PHE A 240 11.47 -1.45 -7.53
N LEU A 241 12.05 -2.43 -6.86
CA LEU A 241 11.69 -2.81 -5.50
C LEU A 241 12.79 -2.45 -4.51
N MET A 242 12.39 -1.81 -3.42
CA MET A 242 13.29 -1.58 -2.32
C MET A 242 13.49 -2.91 -1.57
N ASN A 243 14.74 -3.37 -1.49
CA ASN A 243 15.14 -4.54 -0.72
C ASN A 243 16.12 -4.10 0.37
N PRO A 244 15.78 -4.22 1.67
CA PRO A 244 16.66 -3.78 2.74
C PRO A 244 17.88 -4.68 2.93
N CYS A 245 17.87 -5.90 2.38
CA CYS A 245 18.86 -6.95 2.60
C CYS A 245 19.37 -7.49 1.26
N GLN A 246 20.68 -7.72 1.13
CA GLN A 246 21.24 -8.28 -0.10
C GLN A 246 21.23 -9.81 -0.10
N GLU A 247 21.28 -10.44 1.08
CA GLU A 247 21.14 -11.90 1.21
C GLU A 247 19.68 -12.32 1.11
N TYR A 248 19.43 -13.59 0.78
CA TYR A 248 18.10 -14.16 0.86
C TYR A 248 17.63 -14.23 2.32
N TRP A 249 16.43 -13.72 2.57
CA TRP A 249 15.85 -13.59 3.91
C TRP A 249 14.41 -14.09 4.04
N GLY A 250 13.92 -14.82 3.02
CA GLY A 250 12.58 -15.40 2.96
C GLY A 250 12.27 -16.39 4.09
N ASP A 251 13.27 -17.13 4.57
CA ASP A 251 13.05 -18.22 5.54
C ASP A 251 13.33 -17.81 7.00
N ILE A 252 13.59 -16.52 7.26
CA ILE A 252 14.04 -16.08 8.58
C ILE A 252 12.88 -16.00 9.55
N LEU A 253 12.91 -16.86 10.57
CA LEU A 253 11.92 -16.90 11.64
C LEU A 253 12.28 -15.96 12.80
N SER A 254 11.29 -15.19 13.25
CA SER A 254 11.34 -14.39 14.48
C SER A 254 11.47 -15.27 15.71
N LYS A 255 12.00 -14.70 16.81
CA LYS A 255 12.06 -15.37 18.11
C LYS A 255 10.68 -15.84 18.60
N LYS A 256 9.61 -15.13 18.22
CA LYS A 256 8.22 -15.47 18.55
C LYS A 256 7.71 -16.65 17.72
N GLU A 257 8.02 -16.69 16.42
CA GLU A 257 7.70 -17.80 15.52
C GLU A 257 8.45 -19.07 15.91
N LYS A 258 9.76 -18.98 16.18
CA LYS A 258 10.58 -20.10 16.70
C LYS A 258 9.99 -20.69 17.99
N ARG A 259 9.54 -19.85 18.93
CA ARG A 259 8.89 -20.29 20.17
C ARG A 259 7.53 -20.95 19.95
N ARG A 260 6.76 -20.55 18.93
CA ARG A 260 5.47 -21.19 18.57
C ARG A 260 5.68 -22.51 17.83
N ALA A 261 6.66 -22.59 16.94
CA ALA A 261 7.07 -23.82 16.26
C ALA A 261 7.57 -24.87 17.27
N ALA A 262 8.42 -24.47 18.22
CA ALA A 262 8.89 -25.35 19.31
C ALA A 262 7.77 -25.84 20.25
N ARG A 263 6.61 -25.17 20.27
CA ARG A 263 5.41 -25.58 21.02
C ARG A 263 4.44 -26.44 20.19
N GLY A 264 4.82 -26.85 18.98
CA GLY A 264 3.99 -27.65 18.08
C GLY A 264 2.76 -26.91 17.54
N GLN A 265 2.73 -25.57 17.63
CA GLN A 265 1.60 -24.73 17.19
C GLN A 265 1.76 -24.20 15.76
N LEU A 266 2.90 -24.45 15.12
CA LEU A 266 3.11 -24.30 13.68
C LEU A 266 3.47 -25.67 13.11
N SER A 267 2.68 -26.17 12.18
CA SER A 267 3.01 -27.33 11.35
C SER A 267 3.87 -26.86 10.18
N MET A 268 5.19 -26.83 10.37
CA MET A 268 6.14 -26.62 9.29
C MET A 268 7.24 -27.67 9.40
N ASP A 269 7.51 -28.36 8.29
CA ASP A 269 8.63 -29.31 8.17
C ASP A 269 9.93 -28.52 8.14
N PHE A 270 10.71 -28.57 9.22
CA PHE A 270 12.02 -27.93 9.27
C PHE A 270 13.13 -28.97 9.45
N SER A 271 14.11 -28.94 8.55
CA SER A 271 15.45 -29.43 8.84
C SER A 271 16.22 -28.38 9.67
N GLU A 272 17.14 -28.83 10.53
CA GLU A 272 17.95 -27.96 11.42
C GLU A 272 18.76 -26.88 10.66
N SER A 273 18.94 -27.03 9.34
CA SER A 273 19.70 -26.08 8.49
C SER A 273 18.98 -24.74 8.26
N TYR A 274 17.66 -24.67 8.39
CA TYR A 274 16.87 -23.44 8.17
C TYR A 274 16.82 -22.51 9.40
N LEU A 275 17.42 -22.93 10.52
CA LEU A 275 17.44 -22.17 11.77
C LEU A 275 18.55 -21.11 11.82
N GLN A 276 19.01 -20.57 10.69
CA GLN A 276 20.00 -19.50 10.70
C GLN A 276 19.49 -18.28 11.49
N GLU A 277 20.28 -17.85 12.49
CA GLU A 277 20.02 -16.62 13.22
C GLU A 277 20.42 -15.41 12.35
N GLY A 278 19.46 -14.92 11.56
CA GLY A 278 19.59 -13.66 10.81
C GLY A 278 19.44 -12.40 11.69
N ASN A 279 19.32 -11.24 11.05
CA ASN A 279 19.14 -9.96 11.73
C ASN A 279 17.79 -9.91 12.53
N PRO A 280 17.80 -9.61 13.83
CA PRO A 280 16.59 -9.65 14.65
C PRO A 280 15.56 -8.56 14.31
N LEU A 281 15.99 -7.40 13.82
CA LEU A 281 15.08 -6.33 13.40
C LEU A 281 14.34 -6.75 12.15
N LEU A 282 15.08 -7.18 11.11
CA LEU A 282 14.50 -7.66 9.86
C LEU A 282 13.51 -8.79 10.12
N SER A 283 13.90 -9.78 10.93
CA SER A 283 13.06 -10.92 11.29
C SER A 283 11.76 -10.54 12.01
N SER A 284 11.72 -9.42 12.74
CA SER A 284 10.54 -9.00 13.51
C SER A 284 9.66 -7.95 12.82
N LEU A 285 10.22 -7.20 11.88
CA LEU A 285 9.55 -6.04 11.26
C LEU A 285 9.22 -6.25 9.78
N ALA A 286 9.82 -7.24 9.11
CA ALA A 286 9.77 -7.36 7.65
C ALA A 286 8.84 -8.46 7.13
N GLU A 287 7.88 -8.94 7.93
CA GLU A 287 6.90 -9.99 7.54
C GLU A 287 6.24 -9.70 6.18
N LEU A 288 5.72 -8.50 5.97
CA LEU A 288 5.08 -8.12 4.70
C LEU A 288 6.03 -8.15 3.50
N GLY A 289 7.28 -7.75 3.69
CA GLY A 289 8.28 -7.79 2.63
C GLY A 289 8.74 -9.22 2.34
N ARG A 290 8.86 -10.06 3.38
CA ARG A 290 9.22 -11.47 3.30
C ARG A 290 8.22 -12.21 2.41
N ASP A 291 6.94 -12.09 2.75
CA ASP A 291 5.84 -12.72 2.01
C ASP A 291 5.82 -12.25 0.54
N PHE A 292 6.15 -10.98 0.28
CA PHE A 292 6.18 -10.45 -1.08
C PHE A 292 7.36 -10.96 -1.91
N PHE A 293 8.57 -11.03 -1.33
CA PHE A 293 9.73 -11.60 -2.02
C PHE A 293 9.56 -13.11 -2.23
N GLU A 294 9.02 -13.85 -1.26
CA GLU A 294 8.69 -15.28 -1.41
C GLU A 294 7.69 -15.50 -2.56
N LEU A 295 6.67 -14.65 -2.66
CA LEU A 295 5.72 -14.70 -3.76
C LEU A 295 6.36 -14.40 -5.13
N LEU A 296 7.32 -13.49 -5.19
CA LEU A 296 8.05 -13.16 -6.42
C LEU A 296 8.93 -14.32 -6.92
N GLU A 297 9.49 -15.13 -6.03
CA GLU A 297 10.26 -16.33 -6.39
C GLU A 297 9.41 -17.36 -7.17
N GLY A 298 8.08 -17.28 -7.09
CA GLY A 298 7.18 -18.10 -7.90
C GLY A 298 7.13 -17.73 -9.39
N PHE A 299 7.78 -16.65 -9.81
CA PHE A 299 7.76 -16.12 -11.18
C PHE A 299 9.15 -16.11 -11.82
N ASP A 300 9.18 -16.14 -13.16
CA ASP A 300 10.43 -16.05 -13.92
C ASP A 300 10.79 -14.59 -14.21
N TYR A 301 11.95 -14.15 -13.73
CA TYR A 301 12.42 -12.78 -13.86
C TYR A 301 13.93 -12.67 -14.06
N GLN A 302 14.35 -11.61 -14.74
CA GLN A 302 15.76 -11.21 -14.81
C GLN A 302 16.07 -10.23 -13.70
N GLN A 303 17.10 -10.50 -12.90
CA GLN A 303 17.44 -9.64 -11.76
C GLN A 303 18.59 -8.67 -12.08
N ALA A 304 18.45 -7.43 -11.64
CA ALA A 304 19.49 -6.41 -11.66
C ALA A 304 19.58 -5.75 -10.27
N THR A 305 20.62 -6.09 -9.51
CA THR A 305 20.79 -5.60 -8.14
C THR A 305 21.77 -4.42 -8.10
N ALA A 306 21.49 -3.44 -7.24
CA ALA A 306 22.37 -2.29 -7.01
C ALA A 306 22.27 -1.83 -5.55
N PHE A 307 22.96 -2.53 -4.65
CA PHE A 307 22.98 -2.18 -3.23
C PHE A 307 24.06 -1.13 -2.93
N HIS A 308 23.74 -0.22 -2.01
CA HIS A 308 24.66 0.77 -1.47
C HIS A 308 25.18 0.32 -0.11
N GLU A 309 26.50 0.19 0.01
CA GLU A 309 27.17 -0.18 1.25
C GLU A 309 27.09 0.96 2.28
N PRO A 310 26.48 0.76 3.47
CA PRO A 310 26.46 1.76 4.53
C PRO A 310 27.85 1.91 5.16
N GLU A 311 28.23 3.14 5.50
CA GLU A 311 29.45 3.36 6.28
C GLU A 311 29.23 2.97 7.74
N GLU A 312 29.97 1.99 8.25
CA GLU A 312 29.90 1.52 9.65
C GLU A 312 30.62 2.48 10.64
N THR A 313 30.48 3.80 10.44
CA THR A 313 31.12 4.85 11.26
C THR A 313 30.19 5.43 12.33
N SER A 314 28.89 5.21 12.21
CA SER A 314 27.86 5.65 13.15
C SER A 314 26.96 4.48 13.55
N LEU A 315 26.23 4.61 14.66
CA LEU A 315 25.24 3.64 15.13
C LEU A 315 24.20 3.36 14.04
N LEU A 316 23.69 4.40 13.36
CA LEU A 316 22.78 4.21 12.23
C LEU A 316 23.42 3.40 11.11
N GLY A 317 24.67 3.74 10.73
CA GLY A 317 25.42 3.03 9.69
C GLY A 317 25.64 1.56 10.02
N CYS A 318 26.03 1.24 11.26
CA CYS A 318 26.17 -0.14 11.73
C CYS A 318 24.84 -0.91 11.70
N VAL A 319 23.73 -0.30 12.14
CA VAL A 319 22.41 -0.94 12.09
C VAL A 319 21.97 -1.18 10.64
N GLN A 320 22.17 -0.21 9.75
CA GLN A 320 21.87 -0.36 8.33
C GLN A 320 22.71 -1.47 7.68
N ALA A 321 24.02 -1.53 7.97
CA ALA A 321 24.89 -2.59 7.49
C ALA A 321 24.45 -3.96 8.03
N ASP A 322 24.06 -4.05 9.31
CA ASP A 322 23.60 -5.30 9.90
C ASP A 322 22.30 -5.81 9.28
N ILE A 323 21.40 -4.91 8.87
CA ILE A 323 20.20 -5.27 8.11
C ILE A 323 20.58 -5.69 6.69
N LEU A 324 21.45 -4.92 6.02
CA LEU A 324 21.88 -5.19 4.65
C LEU A 324 22.55 -6.55 4.49
N HIS A 325 23.43 -6.90 5.44
CA HIS A 325 24.26 -8.10 5.43
C HIS A 325 23.71 -9.26 6.29
N LEU A 326 22.47 -9.14 6.73
CA LEU A 326 21.80 -10.10 7.60
C LEU A 326 22.60 -10.49 8.87
N ARG A 327 23.37 -9.55 9.41
CA ARG A 327 24.24 -9.77 10.56
C ARG A 327 23.46 -9.60 11.86
N ASN A 328 23.81 -10.43 12.84
CA ASN A 328 23.33 -10.30 14.22
C ASN A 328 24.51 -10.12 15.17
N ARG A 329 24.79 -8.87 15.56
CA ARG A 329 25.85 -8.53 16.53
C ARG A 329 25.48 -8.83 17.98
N ALA A 330 24.23 -9.22 18.26
CA ALA A 330 23.78 -9.56 19.60
C ALA A 330 24.06 -11.02 19.99
N LYS A 331 24.87 -11.76 19.22
CA LYS A 331 25.26 -13.14 19.54
C LYS A 331 26.25 -13.17 20.71
N ASP A 332 26.04 -14.11 21.62
CA ASP A 332 26.87 -14.30 22.80
C ASP A 332 28.34 -14.56 22.40
N GLY A 333 29.26 -13.82 23.02
CA GLY A 333 30.71 -14.01 22.84
C GLY A 333 31.39 -13.13 21.80
N GLN A 334 30.66 -12.33 21.01
CA GLN A 334 31.28 -11.30 20.16
C GLN A 334 31.45 -9.98 20.91
N PRO A 335 32.60 -9.28 20.75
CA PRO A 335 32.78 -7.95 21.33
C PRO A 335 31.78 -6.97 20.70
N LYS A 336 31.27 -6.04 21.50
CA LYS A 336 30.40 -4.96 20.99
C LYS A 336 31.21 -4.05 20.08
N GLN A 337 30.57 -3.56 19.02
CA GLN A 337 31.12 -2.50 18.20
C GLN A 337 31.24 -1.21 19.03
N GLU A 338 32.41 -0.60 19.05
CA GLU A 338 32.61 0.72 19.63
C GLU A 338 32.08 1.78 18.67
N ILE A 339 31.33 2.74 19.21
CA ILE A 339 30.72 3.86 18.47
C ILE A 339 31.22 5.17 19.09
N PRO A 340 31.46 6.24 18.30
CA PRO A 340 31.85 7.54 18.83
C PRO A 340 30.85 8.08 19.86
N ALA A 341 31.35 8.65 20.96
CA ALA A 341 30.50 9.18 22.04
C ALA A 341 29.69 10.42 21.63
N ASP A 342 30.14 11.13 20.62
CA ASP A 342 29.49 12.27 19.97
C ASP A 342 28.55 11.85 18.83
N ASP A 343 28.36 10.55 18.58
CA ASP A 343 27.39 10.10 17.58
C ASP A 343 25.95 10.48 17.98
N ARG A 344 25.24 11.06 17.01
CA ARG A 344 23.87 11.58 17.14
C ARG A 344 22.95 11.01 16.06
N SER A 345 23.39 9.99 15.33
CA SER A 345 22.67 9.37 14.20
C SER A 345 21.36 8.68 14.61
N ILE A 346 21.30 8.10 15.81
CA ILE A 346 20.07 7.57 16.43
C ILE A 346 19.98 8.13 17.85
N GLN A 347 18.85 8.76 18.17
CA GLN A 347 18.61 9.36 19.48
C GLN A 347 17.22 8.97 19.99
N ILE A 348 17.10 8.83 21.31
CA ILE A 348 15.84 8.50 21.99
C ILE A 348 15.56 9.62 22.98
N HIS A 349 14.41 10.27 22.84
CA HIS A 349 13.99 11.39 23.68
C HIS A 349 12.74 11.00 24.48
N ALA A 350 12.83 11.07 25.81
CA ALA A 350 11.69 10.87 26.70
C ALA A 350 11.14 12.22 27.14
N CYS A 351 9.89 12.52 26.79
CA CYS A 351 9.23 13.81 27.06
C CYS A 351 7.99 13.63 27.95
N HIS A 352 7.61 14.68 28.68
CA HIS A 352 6.51 14.64 29.65
C HIS A 352 5.13 14.98 29.05
N SER A 353 5.09 15.50 27.83
CA SER A 353 3.85 15.85 27.11
C SER A 353 4.11 16.03 25.61
N ALA A 354 3.05 15.94 24.80
CA ALA A 354 3.09 16.20 23.36
C ALA A 354 3.65 17.60 23.03
N ARG A 355 3.26 18.62 23.80
CA ARG A 355 3.84 19.96 23.67
C ARG A 355 5.35 19.94 23.88
N ARG A 356 5.82 19.30 24.96
CA ARG A 356 7.25 19.27 25.26
C ARG A 356 8.05 18.47 24.23
N GLU A 357 7.45 17.42 23.69
CA GLU A 357 8.03 16.64 22.60
C GLU A 357 8.29 17.50 21.35
N ILE A 358 7.29 18.31 20.94
CA ILE A 358 7.46 19.25 19.82
C ILE A 358 8.48 20.35 20.11
N GLU A 359 8.52 20.90 21.33
CA GLU A 359 9.55 21.87 21.72
C GLU A 359 10.96 21.27 21.64
N VAL A 360 11.15 20.05 22.15
CA VAL A 360 12.44 19.34 22.10
C VAL A 360 12.85 19.02 20.66
N LEU A 361 11.89 18.58 19.82
CA LEU A 361 12.13 18.38 18.39
C LEU A 361 12.59 19.68 17.72
N TYR A 362 11.90 20.79 17.98
CA TYR A 362 12.23 22.08 17.39
C TYR A 362 13.64 22.55 17.77
N ASP A 363 14.01 22.46 19.06
CA ASP A 363 15.35 22.81 19.54
C ASP A 363 16.42 21.94 18.88
N HIS A 364 16.13 20.64 18.69
CA HIS A 364 17.03 19.71 18.00
C HIS A 364 17.21 20.06 16.52
N LEU A 365 16.12 20.37 15.81
CA LEU A 365 16.18 20.80 14.41
C LEU A 365 16.96 22.10 14.24
N LEU A 366 16.79 23.08 15.14
CA LEU A 366 17.59 24.29 15.14
C LEU A 366 19.09 23.99 15.31
N HIS A 367 19.43 23.13 16.26
CA HIS A 367 20.81 22.71 16.46
C HIS A 367 21.37 21.97 15.24
N LEU A 368 20.57 21.12 14.61
CA LEU A 368 20.93 20.40 13.39
C LEU A 368 21.24 21.38 12.25
N PHE A 369 20.39 22.36 11.99
CA PHE A 369 20.63 23.36 10.93
C PHE A 369 21.82 24.27 11.22
N GLN A 370 22.12 24.56 12.50
CA GLN A 370 23.29 25.34 12.89
C GLN A 370 24.61 24.56 12.72
N THR A 371 24.59 23.25 12.98
CA THR A 371 25.79 22.40 12.92
C THR A 371 26.02 21.81 11.54
N ARG A 372 24.96 21.59 10.76
CA ARG A 372 24.98 20.97 9.45
C ARG A 372 24.34 21.85 8.40
N GLY A 373 25.17 22.67 7.73
CA GLY A 373 24.73 23.57 6.67
C GLY A 373 24.32 22.89 5.36
N ASP A 374 24.51 21.57 5.24
CA ASP A 374 24.13 20.77 4.09
C ASP A 374 22.65 20.30 4.12
N ILE A 375 22.03 20.29 5.30
CA ILE A 375 20.67 19.79 5.51
C ILE A 375 19.66 20.93 5.33
N LYS A 376 18.64 20.70 4.51
CA LYS A 376 17.52 21.62 4.32
C LYS A 376 16.27 21.11 5.01
N PRO A 377 15.31 22.00 5.36
CA PRO A 377 14.02 21.57 5.93
C PRO A 377 13.28 20.52 5.07
N GLY A 378 13.44 20.57 3.75
CA GLY A 378 12.84 19.58 2.83
C GLY A 378 13.43 18.18 2.91
N ASP A 379 14.57 18.00 3.57
CA ASP A 379 15.23 16.70 3.77
C ASP A 379 14.74 16.01 5.07
N ILE A 380 13.84 16.66 5.83
CA ILE A 380 13.39 16.21 7.15
C ILE A 380 11.93 15.76 7.07
N LEU A 381 11.68 14.53 7.54
CA LEU A 381 10.34 13.98 7.70
C LEU A 381 10.07 13.70 9.19
N VAL A 382 8.99 14.27 9.70
CA VAL A 382 8.48 14.00 11.05
C VAL A 382 7.22 13.17 10.91
N MET A 383 7.23 11.95 11.45
CA MET A 383 6.08 11.04 11.41
C MET A 383 5.53 10.81 12.81
N MET A 384 4.21 10.71 12.91
CA MET A 384 3.51 10.38 14.15
C MET A 384 2.27 9.53 13.84
N PRO A 385 1.80 8.68 14.79
CA PRO A 385 0.65 7.81 14.54
C PRO A 385 -0.66 8.55 14.25
N ASP A 386 -0.86 9.69 14.90
CA ASP A 386 -1.99 10.60 14.69
C ASP A 386 -1.50 12.03 14.85
N VAL A 387 -1.64 12.83 13.79
CA VAL A 387 -1.17 14.22 13.76
C VAL A 387 -2.17 15.18 14.40
N GLU A 388 -3.45 14.84 14.44
CA GLU A 388 -4.52 15.75 14.86
C GLU A 388 -4.31 16.30 16.29
N PRO A 389 -3.92 15.49 17.31
CA PRO A 389 -3.65 16.00 18.64
C PRO A 389 -2.41 16.91 18.72
N TYR A 390 -1.48 16.79 17.78
CA TYR A 390 -0.20 17.52 17.77
C TYR A 390 -0.29 18.87 17.05
N VAL A 391 -1.25 19.02 16.14
CA VAL A 391 -1.46 20.23 15.33
C VAL A 391 -1.33 21.54 16.12
N PRO A 392 -2.06 21.75 17.25
CA PRO A 392 -2.00 23.02 17.97
C PRO A 392 -0.62 23.28 18.56
N PHE A 393 0.11 22.23 18.94
CA PHE A 393 1.45 22.35 19.51
C PHE A 393 2.50 22.62 18.43
N ILE A 394 2.36 21.99 17.26
CA ILE A 394 3.23 22.27 16.10
C ILE A 394 3.09 23.74 15.72
N GLN A 395 1.86 24.24 15.56
CA GLN A 395 1.59 25.65 15.25
C GLN A 395 2.16 26.57 16.34
N ALA A 396 1.89 26.29 17.61
CA ALA A 396 2.38 27.12 18.71
C ALA A 396 3.92 27.23 18.80
N VAL A 397 4.65 26.22 18.31
CA VAL A 397 6.13 26.18 18.39
C VAL A 397 6.77 26.66 17.07
N PHE A 398 6.20 26.32 15.91
CA PHE A 398 6.80 26.57 14.61
C PHE A 398 6.27 27.84 13.91
N ASP A 399 5.07 28.35 14.26
CA ASP A 399 4.51 29.59 13.68
C ASP A 399 5.17 30.85 14.27
N LEU A 400 6.46 30.99 13.98
CA LEU A 400 7.22 32.20 14.26
C LEU A 400 7.01 33.26 13.17
N PRO A 401 7.17 34.56 13.51
CA PRO A 401 7.09 35.64 12.53
C PRO A 401 8.02 35.41 11.33
N PRO A 402 7.64 35.84 10.10
CA PRO A 402 8.43 35.59 8.90
C PRO A 402 9.89 36.03 8.96
N ASP A 403 10.17 37.08 9.71
CA ASP A 403 11.51 37.68 9.86
C ASP A 403 12.31 37.09 11.03
N ASP A 404 11.76 36.15 11.80
CA ASP A 404 12.50 35.50 12.89
C ASP A 404 13.53 34.51 12.30
N PRO A 405 14.83 34.65 12.60
CA PRO A 405 15.87 33.78 12.06
C PRO A 405 15.78 32.33 12.52
N ARG A 406 14.97 32.04 13.55
CA ARG A 406 14.72 30.68 14.04
C ARG A 406 13.58 30.00 13.29
N ARG A 407 12.86 30.71 12.42
CA ARG A 407 11.72 30.15 11.70
C ARG A 407 12.16 28.98 10.81
N ILE A 408 11.58 27.82 11.05
CA ILE A 408 11.74 26.63 10.21
C ILE A 408 10.44 26.43 9.41
N PRO A 409 10.47 26.46 8.07
CA PRO A 409 9.28 26.20 7.27
C PRO A 409 8.84 24.74 7.41
N TYR A 410 7.53 24.52 7.56
CA TYR A 410 6.94 23.20 7.68
C TYR A 410 5.63 23.10 6.91
N SER A 411 5.20 21.86 6.63
CA SER A 411 3.90 21.54 6.07
C SER A 411 3.37 20.31 6.78
N ILE A 412 2.09 20.32 7.15
CA ILE A 412 1.42 19.16 7.75
C ILE A 412 0.66 18.43 6.65
N ALA A 413 0.91 17.14 6.50
CA ALA A 413 0.19 16.26 5.58
C ALA A 413 -0.84 15.39 6.35
N ASP A 414 -1.73 14.73 5.61
CA ASP A 414 -2.68 13.72 6.11
C ASP A 414 -3.69 14.18 7.17
N ARG A 415 -4.07 15.46 7.14
CA ARG A 415 -5.14 16.00 7.98
C ARG A 415 -6.52 15.59 7.52
N SER A 416 -7.43 15.42 8.49
CA SER A 416 -8.83 15.18 8.19
C SER A 416 -9.54 16.48 7.79
N TYR A 417 -10.18 16.50 6.61
CA TYR A 417 -10.89 17.67 6.08
C TYR A 417 -11.97 18.25 7.02
N GLY A 418 -12.45 17.45 7.98
CA GLY A 418 -13.56 17.80 8.87
C GLY A 418 -13.28 18.93 9.85
N ARG A 419 -12.01 19.24 10.17
CA ARG A 419 -11.64 20.26 11.18
C ARG A 419 -10.96 21.52 10.62
N GLU A 420 -10.53 21.51 9.37
CA GLU A 420 -9.87 22.70 8.77
C GLU A 420 -10.86 23.74 8.26
N ASN A 421 -12.13 23.37 8.07
CA ASN A 421 -13.11 24.24 7.45
C ASN A 421 -14.34 24.39 8.33
N GLU A 422 -14.46 25.55 8.99
CA GLU A 422 -15.63 25.93 9.78
C GLU A 422 -16.95 25.78 9.00
N LEU A 423 -16.91 25.91 7.67
CA LEU A 423 -18.09 25.69 6.82
C LEU A 423 -18.56 24.22 6.83
N ILE A 424 -17.63 23.26 6.90
CA ILE A 424 -17.96 21.84 6.94
C ILE A 424 -18.61 21.49 8.28
N GLU A 425 -18.05 21.97 9.40
CA GLU A 425 -18.66 21.79 10.72
C GLU A 425 -20.04 22.45 10.79
N THR A 426 -20.16 23.67 10.29
CA THR A 426 -21.46 24.38 10.21
C THR A 426 -22.46 23.59 9.37
N PHE A 427 -22.04 23.04 8.23
CA PHE A 427 -22.89 22.21 7.39
C PHE A 427 -23.37 20.94 8.11
N PHE A 428 -22.49 20.23 8.83
CA PHE A 428 -22.89 19.07 9.63
C PHE A 428 -23.82 19.46 10.79
N ALA A 429 -23.62 20.62 11.41
CA ALA A 429 -24.53 21.16 12.42
C ALA A 429 -25.93 21.43 11.83
N ILE A 430 -26.01 21.96 10.61
CA ILE A 430 -27.28 22.15 9.87
C ILE A 430 -27.96 20.80 9.59
N LEU A 431 -27.22 19.80 9.12
CA LEU A 431 -27.78 18.45 8.90
C LEU A 431 -28.29 17.78 10.18
N ASN A 432 -27.72 18.14 11.34
CA ASN A 432 -28.12 17.61 12.64
C ASN A 432 -29.25 18.41 13.32
N LEU A 433 -29.82 19.44 12.66
CA LEU A 433 -30.97 20.19 13.17
C LEU A 433 -32.14 19.32 13.62
N PRO A 434 -32.52 18.22 12.92
CA PRO A 434 -33.63 17.36 13.36
C PRO A 434 -33.42 16.72 14.74
N ASN A 435 -32.17 16.53 15.16
CA ASN A 435 -31.82 15.96 16.47
C ASN A 435 -31.38 17.05 17.48
N SER A 436 -31.38 18.32 17.07
CA SER A 436 -30.92 19.41 17.92
C SER A 436 -31.96 19.75 18.99
N ARG A 437 -31.47 20.10 20.18
CA ARG A 437 -32.31 20.60 21.27
C ARG A 437 -32.52 22.11 21.22
N PHE A 438 -31.99 22.80 20.20
CA PHE A 438 -32.06 24.25 20.02
C PHE A 438 -31.67 25.02 21.29
N ILE A 439 -30.60 24.59 21.95
CA ILE A 439 -30.08 25.26 23.16
C ILE A 439 -29.56 26.65 22.73
N PRO A 440 -29.99 27.75 23.38
CA PRO A 440 -29.44 29.07 23.09
C PRO A 440 -27.94 29.09 23.38
N ALA A 441 -27.18 29.75 22.49
CA ALA A 441 -25.74 29.94 22.63
C ALA A 441 -25.37 30.74 23.89
#